data_AF-B3S501-F1
#
_entry.id   AF-B3S501-F1
#
_cell.length_a   1.000
_cell.length_b   1.000
_cell.length_c   1.000
_cell.angle_alpha   90.00
_cell.angle_beta   90.00
_cell.angle_gamma   90.00
#
_symmetry.space_group_name_H-M   'P 1'
#
loop_
_entity.id
_entity.type
_entity.pdbx_description
1 polymer ?
#
loop_
_entity_poly.entity_id
_entity_poly.type
_entity_poly.pdbx_seq_one_letter_code
_entity_poly.pdbx_strand_id
1 'polypeptide(L)'
;CYTGNGSFYIGSQSESEDGLACQDWLDQHPHSHSFIPTSYRRYRYNLDYNRCRNPDLINRNRPWCLTTNSSIQWQYCDIPRCSMPSQEILTDILANKSKYDGLQICNTL
;
A
#
# COMPACT_ATOMS: atom_id res chain seq x y z
N CYS A 1 -5.80 5.29 -1.23
CA CYS A 1 -5.21 5.04 -2.56
C CYS A 1 -3.68 4.94 -2.47
N TYR A 2 -2.96 4.54 -3.52
CA TYR A 2 -1.49 4.55 -3.58
C TYR A 2 -0.94 5.23 -4.86
N THR A 3 0.28 5.76 -4.80
CA THR A 3 1.01 6.36 -5.95
C THR A 3 2.16 5.48 -6.40
N GLY A 4 2.63 5.67 -7.64
CA GLY A 4 3.81 4.96 -8.16
C GLY A 4 3.69 3.44 -8.01
N ASN A 5 4.64 2.81 -7.31
CA ASN A 5 4.60 1.39 -6.97
C ASN A 5 4.02 1.10 -5.57
N GLY A 6 3.54 2.12 -4.86
CA GLY A 6 3.01 1.99 -3.50
C GLY A 6 4.07 1.95 -2.40
N SER A 7 5.32 2.33 -2.69
CA SER A 7 6.42 2.38 -1.69
C SER A 7 6.11 3.21 -0.46
N PHE A 8 5.29 4.26 -0.60
CA PHE A 8 4.91 5.18 0.46
C PHE A 8 3.46 5.01 0.93
N TYR A 9 2.80 3.92 0.52
CA TYR A 9 1.45 3.66 1.00
C TYR A 9 1.47 3.35 2.51
N ILE A 10 0.79 4.18 3.29
CA ILE A 10 0.69 4.06 4.76
C ILE A 10 -0.72 3.69 5.25
N GLY A 11 -1.65 3.41 4.34
CA GLY A 11 -3.02 3.07 4.68
C GLY A 11 -3.16 1.78 5.49
N SER A 12 -4.38 1.50 5.92
CA SER A 12 -4.72 0.44 6.88
C SER A 12 -5.26 -0.85 6.25
N GLN A 13 -5.27 -0.98 4.91
CA GLN A 13 -5.72 -2.21 4.26
C GLN A 13 -4.90 -3.41 4.77
N SER A 14 -5.57 -4.48 5.17
CA SER A 14 -4.98 -5.70 5.75
C SER A 14 -5.58 -6.98 5.18
N GLU A 15 -6.24 -6.87 4.03
CA GLU A 15 -6.75 -7.99 3.24
C GLU A 15 -6.24 -7.84 1.80
N SER A 16 -5.93 -8.98 1.19
CA SER A 16 -5.59 -9.09 -0.22
C SER A 16 -6.80 -8.82 -1.14
N GLU A 17 -6.55 -8.74 -2.44
CA GLU A 17 -7.57 -8.53 -3.49
C GLU A 17 -8.64 -9.64 -3.51
N ASP A 18 -8.29 -10.87 -3.11
CA ASP A 18 -9.23 -11.99 -2.99
C ASP A 18 -9.85 -12.11 -1.58
N GLY A 19 -9.64 -11.14 -0.69
CA GLY A 19 -10.18 -11.13 0.67
C GLY A 19 -9.44 -12.04 1.67
N LEU A 20 -8.28 -12.59 1.32
CA LEU A 20 -7.45 -13.29 2.29
C LEU A 20 -6.83 -12.30 3.28
N ALA A 21 -6.93 -12.61 4.56
CA ALA A 21 -6.29 -11.84 5.61
C ALA A 21 -4.76 -11.83 5.42
N CYS A 22 -4.15 -10.68 5.64
CA CYS A 22 -2.71 -10.53 5.60
C CYS A 22 -2.05 -11.11 6.86
N GLN A 23 -0.89 -11.74 6.68
CA GLN A 23 0.03 -12.14 7.74
C GLN A 23 0.76 -10.90 8.29
N ASP A 24 1.02 -10.87 9.59
CA ASP A 24 1.86 -9.83 10.20
C ASP A 24 3.28 -9.89 9.63
N TRP A 25 3.86 -8.73 9.30
CA TRP A 25 5.24 -8.66 8.77
C TRP A 25 6.30 -9.10 9.79
N LEU A 26 5.95 -9.20 11.07
CA LEU A 26 6.81 -9.76 12.12
C LEU A 26 6.69 -11.27 12.26
N ASP A 27 5.57 -11.84 11.82
CA ASP A 27 5.32 -13.27 11.92
C ASP A 27 6.12 -14.03 10.88
N GLN A 28 6.62 -15.21 11.25
CA GLN A 28 7.30 -16.13 10.33
C GLN A 28 6.44 -17.34 9.95
N HIS A 29 5.15 -17.28 10.27
CA HIS A 29 4.16 -18.31 10.00
C HIS A 29 2.86 -17.66 9.51
N PRO A 30 2.13 -18.26 8.54
CA PRO A 30 2.46 -19.49 7.79
C PRO A 30 3.66 -19.35 6.85
N HIS A 31 4.01 -18.13 6.43
CA HIS A 31 5.09 -17.90 5.48
C HIS A 31 6.30 -17.27 6.14
N SER A 32 7.41 -18.00 6.20
CA SER A 32 8.70 -17.40 6.58
C SER A 32 9.22 -16.52 5.44
N HIS A 33 9.90 -15.43 5.76
CA HIS A 33 10.34 -14.45 4.77
C HIS A 33 11.55 -13.62 5.22
N SER A 34 12.24 -12.99 4.28
CA SER A 34 13.40 -12.11 4.54
C SER A 34 13.04 -10.64 4.77
N PHE A 35 11.76 -10.29 4.64
CA PHE A 35 11.23 -8.96 4.97
C PHE A 35 11.11 -8.70 6.47
N ILE A 36 11.65 -9.60 7.33
CA ILE A 36 11.70 -9.38 8.77
C ILE A 36 12.36 -8.02 9.00
N PRO A 37 11.65 -7.10 9.63
CA PRO A 37 12.21 -5.80 9.86
C PRO A 37 13.35 -5.91 10.89
N THR A 38 14.59 -5.73 10.43
CA THR A 38 15.54 -4.99 11.27
C THR A 38 14.90 -3.63 11.58
N SER A 39 15.23 -3.01 12.71
CA SER A 39 14.67 -1.72 13.11
C SER A 39 14.65 -0.72 11.95
N TYR A 40 15.75 -0.65 11.19
CA TYR A 40 15.87 0.18 9.99
C TYR A 40 14.86 -0.15 8.87
N ARG A 41 14.69 -1.43 8.50
CA ARG A 41 13.73 -1.81 7.44
C ARG A 41 12.28 -1.62 7.91
N ARG A 42 11.98 -1.79 9.20
CA ARG A 42 10.63 -1.50 9.75
C ARG A 42 10.23 -0.06 9.45
N TYR A 43 11.07 0.87 9.90
CA TYR A 43 10.79 2.30 9.78
C TYR A 43 10.83 2.78 8.33
N ARG A 44 11.71 2.22 7.49
CA ARG A 44 11.81 2.62 6.09
C ARG A 44 10.59 2.24 5.25
N TYR A 45 10.00 1.07 5.51
CA TYR A 45 8.91 0.52 4.69
C TYR A 45 7.56 0.45 5.42
N ASN A 46 7.50 0.98 6.65
CA ASN A 46 6.32 0.97 7.51
C ASN A 46 5.69 -0.44 7.62
N LEU A 47 6.53 -1.46 7.82
CA LEU A 47 6.11 -2.86 7.95
C LEU A 47 5.52 -3.12 9.34
N ASP A 48 4.46 -2.38 9.65
CA ASP A 48 3.74 -2.45 10.92
C ASP A 48 2.49 -3.33 10.76
N TYR A 49 2.31 -4.25 11.71
CA TYR A 49 1.20 -5.19 11.75
C TYR A 49 1.11 -6.03 10.46
N ASN A 50 -0.11 -6.35 10.02
CA ASN A 50 -0.41 -7.04 8.78
C ASN A 50 -0.88 -6.11 7.65
N ARG A 51 -0.42 -4.86 7.63
CA ARG A 51 -0.89 -3.88 6.64
C ARG A 51 -0.24 -4.10 5.27
N CYS A 52 -0.99 -3.91 4.19
CA CYS A 52 -0.46 -3.97 2.83
C CYS A 52 0.66 -2.95 2.62
N ARG A 53 1.82 -3.39 2.12
CA ARG A 53 3.01 -2.56 1.88
C ARG A 53 3.72 -3.00 0.61
N ASN A 54 4.71 -2.23 0.18
CA ASN A 54 5.61 -2.67 -0.88
C ASN A 54 7.09 -2.50 -0.47
N PRO A 55 7.66 -3.46 0.25
CA PRO A 55 9.10 -3.46 0.55
C PRO A 55 9.97 -3.91 -0.64
N ASP A 56 9.40 -4.64 -1.61
CA ASP A 56 10.11 -5.16 -2.79
C ASP A 56 9.94 -4.22 -4.00
N LEU A 57 10.61 -3.08 -3.91
CA LEU A 57 10.49 -1.99 -4.88
C LEU A 57 10.97 -2.33 -6.30
N ILE A 58 11.72 -3.44 -6.46
CA ILE A 58 12.28 -3.86 -7.74
C ILE A 58 11.30 -4.80 -8.45
N ASN A 59 10.70 -5.75 -7.73
CA ASN A 59 9.88 -6.79 -8.37
C ASN A 59 8.37 -6.53 -8.28
N ARG A 60 7.93 -5.49 -7.56
CA ARG A 60 6.51 -5.24 -7.28
C ARG A 60 6.10 -3.80 -7.58
N ASN A 61 4.90 -3.66 -8.13
CA ASN A 61 4.37 -2.39 -8.64
C ASN A 61 3.09 -1.90 -7.93
N ARG A 62 2.63 -2.61 -6.89
CA ARG A 62 1.47 -2.25 -6.06
C ARG A 62 1.72 -2.70 -4.62
N PRO A 63 1.03 -2.14 -3.61
CA PRO A 63 1.05 -2.71 -2.26
C PRO A 63 0.50 -4.14 -2.27
N TRP A 64 1.13 -4.99 -1.48
CA TRP A 64 0.84 -6.41 -1.34
C TRP A 64 1.04 -6.83 0.13
N CYS A 65 0.65 -8.05 0.45
CA CYS A 65 0.97 -8.65 1.75
C CYS A 65 1.22 -10.15 1.59
N LEU A 66 1.90 -10.73 2.59
CA LEU A 66 1.86 -12.18 2.80
C LEU A 66 0.45 -12.57 3.27
N THR A 67 -0.07 -13.73 2.88
CA THR A 67 -1.43 -14.13 3.28
C THR A 67 -1.40 -15.13 4.44
N THR A 68 -2.48 -15.24 5.20
CA THR A 68 -2.63 -16.28 6.23
C THR A 68 -2.96 -17.67 5.64
N ASN A 69 -3.17 -17.77 4.32
CA ASN A 69 -3.39 -19.04 3.63
C ASN A 69 -2.05 -19.71 3.32
N SER A 70 -1.83 -20.93 3.84
CA SER A 70 -0.57 -21.68 3.66
C SER A 70 -0.25 -22.05 2.20
N SER A 71 -1.25 -22.06 1.31
CA SER A 71 -1.07 -22.37 -0.11
C SER A 71 -0.77 -21.13 -0.96
N ILE A 72 -1.01 -19.92 -0.44
CA ILE A 72 -0.86 -18.65 -1.17
C ILE A 72 0.08 -17.76 -0.38
N GLN A 73 1.35 -17.71 -0.78
CA GLN A 73 2.37 -17.00 0.00
C GLN A 73 2.10 -15.50 0.13
N TRP A 74 1.72 -14.84 -0.96
CA TRP A 74 1.47 -13.41 -1.01
C TRP A 74 0.44 -13.09 -2.08
N GLN A 75 -0.23 -11.95 -1.95
CA GLN A 75 -1.11 -11.38 -2.97
C GLN A 75 -1.07 -9.86 -2.95
N TYR A 76 -1.45 -9.25 -4.08
CA TYR A 76 -1.72 -7.82 -4.10
C TYR A 76 -2.94 -7.49 -3.25
N CYS A 77 -2.99 -6.25 -2.77
CA CYS A 77 -4.16 -5.74 -2.07
C CYS A 77 -4.98 -4.86 -3.00
N ASP A 78 -6.31 -4.90 -2.83
CA ASP A 78 -7.22 -4.03 -3.58
C ASP A 78 -7.21 -2.61 -3.01
N ILE A 79 -6.16 -1.87 -3.36
CA ILE A 79 -6.04 -0.45 -3.02
C ILE A 79 -6.11 0.31 -4.34
N PRO A 80 -6.98 1.33 -4.47
CA PRO A 80 -7.07 2.11 -5.70
C PRO A 80 -5.78 2.92 -5.93
N ARG A 81 -5.40 3.10 -7.19
CA ARG A 81 -4.37 4.10 -7.55
C ARG A 81 -4.93 5.49 -7.25
N CYS A 82 -4.11 6.35 -6.68
CA CYS A 82 -4.51 7.74 -6.47
C CYS A 82 -4.67 8.40 -7.84
N SER A 83 -5.73 9.20 -7.98
CA SER A 83 -5.94 9.97 -9.21
C SER A 83 -4.90 11.07 -9.26
N MET A 84 -4.06 11.06 -10.31
CA MET A 84 -3.30 12.25 -10.66
C MET A 84 -4.29 13.23 -11.27
N PRO A 85 -4.43 14.44 -10.72
CA PRO A 85 -5.30 15.43 -11.35
C PRO A 85 -4.71 15.78 -12.72
N SER A 86 -5.50 15.64 -13.78
CA SER A 86 -5.15 16.19 -15.09
C SER A 86 -5.02 17.71 -14.99
N GLN A 87 -4.41 18.37 -15.98
CA GLN A 87 -4.29 19.83 -15.98
C GLN A 87 -5.66 20.52 -15.86
N GLU A 88 -6.71 19.95 -16.47
CA GLU A 88 -8.09 20.42 -16.33
C GLU A 88 -8.64 20.23 -14.90
N ILE A 89 -8.35 19.08 -14.28
CA ILE A 89 -8.77 18.81 -12.90
C ILE A 89 -8.00 19.71 -11.91
N LEU A 90 -6.73 20.03 -12.17
CA LEU A 90 -5.95 20.96 -11.33
C LEU A 90 -6.57 22.35 -11.31
N THR A 91 -6.99 22.86 -12.47
CA THR A 91 -7.71 24.14 -12.54
C THR A 91 -9.05 24.10 -11.81
N ASP A 92 -9.78 22.98 -11.90
CA ASP A 92 -11.06 22.83 -11.18
C ASP A 92 -10.87 22.66 -9.66
N ILE A 93 -9.82 21.96 -9.21
CA ILE A 93 -9.48 21.85 -7.78
C ILE A 93 -9.14 23.22 -7.19
N LEU A 94 -8.34 24.03 -7.91
CA LEU A 94 -7.97 25.37 -7.47
C LEU A 94 -9.19 26.30 -7.39
N ALA A 95 -10.15 26.15 -8.32
CA ALA A 95 -11.39 26.92 -8.32
C ALA A 95 -12.42 26.42 -7.31
N ASN A 96 -12.48 25.11 -7.04
CA ASN A 96 -13.55 24.45 -6.28
C ASN A 96 -13.01 23.56 -5.15
N LYS A 97 -12.12 24.09 -4.32
CA LYS A 97 -11.42 23.33 -3.27
C LYS A 97 -12.35 22.53 -2.34
N SER A 98 -13.49 23.08 -1.92
CA SER A 98 -14.46 22.42 -1.04
C SER A 98 -15.19 21.23 -1.68
N LYS A 99 -15.28 21.19 -3.02
CA LYS A 99 -15.88 20.07 -3.77
C LYS A 99 -14.98 18.83 -3.73
N TYR A 100 -13.68 19.04 -3.56
CA TYR A 100 -12.66 17.99 -3.56
C TYR A 100 -12.11 17.69 -2.16
N ASP A 101 -12.69 18.30 -1.11
CA ASP A 101 -12.36 17.95 0.27
C ASP A 101 -12.70 16.49 0.54
N GLY A 102 -11.71 15.72 0.99
CA GLY A 102 -11.82 14.27 1.23
C GLY A 102 -11.46 13.39 0.03
N LEU A 103 -11.24 13.95 -1.17
CA LEU A 103 -10.69 13.17 -2.28
C LEU A 103 -9.20 12.91 -2.03
N GLN A 104 -8.79 11.65 -2.14
CA GLN A 104 -7.41 11.25 -1.88
C GLN A 104 -6.56 11.49 -3.14
N ILE A 105 -6.22 12.76 -3.36
CA ILE A 105 -5.44 13.25 -4.49
C ILE A 105 -3.94 13.10 -4.16
N CYS A 106 -3.13 12.72 -5.14
CA CYS A 106 -1.69 12.78 -4.98
C CYS A 106 -1.29 14.25 -4.84
N ASN A 107 -0.78 14.67 -3.67
CA ASN A 107 -0.02 15.90 -3.62
C ASN A 107 1.25 15.67 -4.44
N THR A 108 1.33 16.30 -5.62
CA THR A 108 2.61 16.55 -6.27
C THR A 108 3.42 17.44 -5.33
N LEU A 109 4.47 16.87 -4.73
CA LEU A 109 5.52 17.66 -4.07
C LEU A 109 6.16 18.62 -5.07
#